data_AF-A0A2H8U2J7-F1
#
_entry.id   AF-A0A2H8U2J7-F1
#
_cell.length_a   1.000
_cell.length_b   1.000
_cell.length_c   1.000
_cell.angle_alpha   90.00
_cell.angle_beta   90.00
_cell.angle_gamma   90.00
#
_symmetry.space_group_name_H-M   'P 1'
#
loop_
_entity.id
_entity.type
_entity.pdbx_description
1 polymer ?
#
loop_
_entity_poly.entity_id
_entity_poly.type
_entity_poly.pdbx_seq_one_letter_code
_entity_poly.pdbx_strand_id
1 'polypeptide(L)'
;MTMTAISKGFQRVMKLLYEYENRHEKTMLKTTWSEKMKMTKNNHQSDENIDYHMEKLLKQLSLEKYWPMFDKRNIRYNDFLKLSEQDLKDIGINLFGPRRKLIMTIDKLNELRTSQEHSRS
;
A
#
# COMPACT_ATOMS: atom_id res chain seq x y z
N MET A 1 3.27 -10.04 -32.47
CA MET A 1 3.30 -8.59 -32.76
C MET A 1 3.01 -7.86 -31.44
N THR A 2 3.91 -7.00 -30.95
CA THR A 2 3.87 -6.44 -29.59
C THR A 2 2.90 -5.26 -29.48
N MET A 3 1.88 -5.41 -28.64
CA MET A 3 0.85 -4.40 -28.34
C MET A 3 1.40 -3.32 -27.38
N THR A 4 2.28 -2.44 -27.84
CA THR A 4 2.65 -1.26 -27.06
C THR A 4 1.69 -0.11 -27.36
N ALA A 5 0.50 -0.17 -26.75
CA ALA A 5 -0.45 0.95 -26.69
C ALA A 5 -0.10 1.89 -25.51
N ILE A 6 1.17 2.24 -25.37
CA ILE A 6 1.61 3.20 -24.36
C ILE A 6 1.82 4.53 -25.07
N SER A 7 0.97 5.50 -24.73
CA SER A 7 1.09 6.89 -25.20
C SER A 7 2.52 7.41 -25.06
N LYS A 8 3.05 8.06 -26.10
CA LYS A 8 4.36 8.73 -26.07
C LYS A 8 4.48 9.73 -24.91
N GLY A 9 3.35 10.31 -24.48
CA GLY A 9 3.27 11.18 -23.30
C GLY A 9 3.52 10.41 -21.99
N PHE A 10 2.96 9.21 -21.85
CA PHE A 10 3.18 8.34 -20.70
C PHE A 10 4.64 7.88 -20.60
N GLN A 11 5.27 7.54 -21.72
CA GLN A 11 6.71 7.22 -21.75
C GLN A 11 7.58 8.41 -21.32
N ARG A 12 7.19 9.64 -21.67
CA ARG A 12 7.93 10.85 -21.31
C ARG A 12 7.79 11.20 -19.82
N VAL A 13 6.59 11.04 -19.27
CA VAL A 13 6.34 11.22 -17.82
C VAL A 13 7.08 10.15 -17.03
N MET A 14 7.03 8.88 -17.46
CA MET A 14 7.78 7.80 -16.82
C MET A 14 9.30 8.01 -16.92
N LYS A 15 9.82 8.54 -18.03
CA LYS A 15 11.24 8.89 -18.17
C LYS A 15 11.66 9.98 -17.17
N LEU A 16 10.84 11.02 -16.99
CA LEU A 16 11.14 12.10 -16.04
C LEU A 16 11.03 11.64 -14.58
N LEU A 17 10.04 10.80 -14.25
CA LEU A 17 9.94 10.18 -12.92
C LEU A 17 11.16 9.29 -12.64
N TYR A 18 11.59 8.52 -13.64
CA TYR A 18 12.82 7.71 -13.57
C TYR A 18 14.08 8.56 -13.43
N GLU A 19 14.13 9.77 -13.98
CA GLU A 19 15.31 10.65 -13.93
C GLU A 19 15.36 11.49 -12.64
N TYR A 20 14.20 11.76 -12.02
CA TYR A 20 14.10 12.46 -10.74
C TYR A 20 14.42 11.58 -9.52
N GLU A 21 14.18 10.26 -9.61
CA GLU A 21 14.30 9.32 -8.49
C GLU A 21 15.57 8.43 -8.54
N ASN A 22 16.59 8.79 -9.32
CA ASN A 22 17.70 7.85 -9.59
C ASN A 22 19.11 8.44 -9.49
N ARG A 23 19.40 9.09 -8.36
CA ARG A 23 20.79 9.17 -7.83
C ARG A 23 21.27 7.88 -7.15
N HIS A 24 20.47 6.83 -7.06
CA HIS A 24 20.96 5.49 -6.73
C HIS A 24 20.22 4.41 -7.54
N GLU A 25 21.03 3.52 -8.12
CA GLU A 25 20.71 2.19 -8.65
C GLU A 25 19.90 2.09 -9.96
N LYS A 26 20.61 1.76 -11.05
CA LYS A 26 20.03 1.41 -12.36
C LYS A 26 20.01 -0.12 -12.44
N THR A 27 18.87 -0.75 -12.77
CA THR A 27 18.72 -2.02 -13.55
C THR A 27 17.40 -2.81 -13.34
N MET A 28 16.47 -2.40 -12.46
CA MET A 28 15.36 -3.27 -12.03
C MET A 28 13.95 -2.95 -12.58
N LEU A 29 13.81 -2.05 -13.57
CA LEU A 29 12.48 -1.58 -14.02
C LEU A 29 12.02 -2.04 -15.42
N LYS A 30 12.87 -2.78 -16.15
CA LYS A 30 12.50 -3.31 -17.47
C LYS A 30 11.70 -4.62 -17.40
N THR A 31 11.86 -5.40 -16.33
CA THR A 31 11.23 -6.71 -16.13
C THR A 31 9.96 -6.67 -15.27
N THR A 32 9.86 -5.68 -14.39
CA THR A 32 8.83 -5.60 -13.34
C THR A 32 7.42 -5.33 -13.83
N TRP A 33 7.20 -4.68 -14.98
CA TRP A 33 5.85 -4.43 -15.50
C TRP A 33 5.16 -5.68 -16.05
N SER A 34 5.94 -6.62 -16.61
CA SER A 34 5.41 -7.89 -17.14
C SER A 34 5.10 -8.89 -16.02
N GLU A 35 5.85 -8.87 -14.91
CA GLU A 35 5.59 -9.72 -13.73
C GLU A 35 4.42 -9.20 -12.89
N LYS A 36 4.32 -7.88 -12.70
CA LYS A 36 3.30 -7.25 -11.86
C LYS A 36 1.86 -7.46 -12.36
N MET A 37 1.66 -7.65 -13.67
CA MET A 37 0.33 -7.94 -14.24
C MET A 37 -0.04 -9.43 -14.19
N LYS A 38 0.92 -10.34 -13.98
CA LYS A 38 0.68 -11.79 -13.93
C LYS A 38 0.27 -12.29 -12.53
N MET A 39 0.55 -11.50 -11.48
CA MET A 39 0.24 -11.87 -10.09
C MET A 39 -1.19 -11.54 -9.62
N THR A 40 -2.06 -11.00 -10.49
CA THR A 40 -3.44 -10.63 -10.12
C THR A 40 -4.50 -11.69 -10.46
N LYS A 41 -4.09 -12.85 -10.99
CA LYS A 41 -4.97 -14.00 -11.22
C LYS A 41 -4.29 -15.27 -10.71
N ASN A 42 -4.46 -15.58 -9.43
CA ASN A 42 -4.65 -16.94 -8.91
C ASN A 42 -5.06 -16.87 -7.43
N ASN A 43 -6.08 -17.65 -7.11
CA ASN A 43 -6.89 -17.63 -5.90
C ASN A 43 -6.44 -18.72 -4.91
N HIS A 44 -6.60 -18.41 -3.62
CA HIS A 44 -6.70 -19.31 -2.46
C HIS A 44 -5.47 -20.05 -1.92
N GLN A 45 -5.43 -20.06 -0.57
CA GLN A 45 -4.72 -20.96 0.34
C GLN A 45 -3.33 -20.54 0.82
N SER A 46 -3.29 -19.72 1.88
CA SER A 46 -2.76 -20.19 3.17
C SER A 46 -2.93 -19.07 4.21
N ASP A 47 -3.79 -19.35 5.18
CA ASP A 47 -3.91 -18.66 6.46
C ASP A 47 -2.58 -18.80 7.22
N GLU A 48 -1.64 -17.89 7.00
CA GLU A 48 -0.43 -17.71 7.80
C GLU A 48 0.16 -16.35 7.42
N ASN A 49 0.31 -15.48 8.41
CA ASN A 49 0.80 -14.09 8.31
C ASN A 49 -0.27 -13.01 8.01
N ILE A 50 -1.07 -12.72 9.04
CA ILE A 50 -1.95 -11.53 9.14
C ILE A 50 -1.16 -10.23 8.90
N ASP A 51 0.15 -10.22 9.10
CA ASP A 51 1.02 -9.05 8.93
C ASP A 51 1.20 -8.68 7.45
N TYR A 52 1.08 -9.64 6.53
CA TYR A 52 1.04 -9.38 5.08
C TYR A 52 -0.14 -8.47 4.68
N HIS A 53 -1.23 -8.47 5.45
CA HIS A 53 -2.35 -7.57 5.18
C HIS A 53 -1.99 -6.10 5.48
N MET A 54 -1.21 -5.84 6.53
CA MET A 54 -0.79 -4.49 6.89
C MET A 54 0.21 -3.92 5.89
N GLU A 55 1.25 -4.67 5.53
CA GLU A 55 2.24 -4.21 4.55
C GLU A 55 1.58 -3.90 3.20
N LYS A 56 0.68 -4.77 2.75
CA LYS A 56 -0.08 -4.58 1.51
C LYS A 56 -0.98 -3.35 1.58
N LEU A 57 -1.66 -3.12 2.70
CA LEU A 57 -2.48 -1.92 2.91
C LEU A 57 -1.63 -0.66 2.81
N LEU A 58 -0.48 -0.61 3.49
CA LEU A 58 0.44 0.53 3.42
C LEU A 58 0.95 0.76 2.00
N LYS A 59 1.28 -0.30 1.26
CA LYS A 59 1.70 -0.20 -0.15
C LYS A 59 0.59 0.34 -1.06
N GLN A 60 -0.66 -0.06 -0.86
CA GLN A 60 -1.81 0.51 -1.58
C GLN A 60 -2.01 2.01 -1.25
N LEU A 61 -1.64 2.43 -0.05
CA LEU A 61 -1.66 3.82 0.37
C LEU A 61 -0.40 4.60 -0.03
N SER A 62 0.60 3.98 -0.66
CA SER A 62 1.92 4.57 -0.94
C SER A 62 2.63 5.05 0.34
N LEU A 63 2.46 4.27 1.40
CA LEU A 63 2.99 4.50 2.76
C LEU A 63 3.88 3.33 3.22
N GLU A 64 4.36 2.48 2.30
CA GLU A 64 5.20 1.31 2.65
C GLU A 64 6.47 1.67 3.43
N LYS A 65 6.99 2.89 3.29
CA LYS A 65 8.14 3.37 4.07
C LYS A 65 7.91 3.39 5.58
N TYR A 66 6.64 3.36 6.02
CA TYR A 66 6.28 3.30 7.44
C TYR A 66 6.15 1.86 7.94
N TRP A 67 6.17 0.86 7.07
CA TRP A 67 6.06 -0.55 7.44
C TRP A 67 6.99 -0.97 8.59
N PRO A 68 8.29 -0.62 8.58
CA PRO A 68 9.19 -0.99 9.66
C PRO A 68 8.78 -0.45 11.04
N MET A 69 8.01 0.64 11.10
CA MET A 69 7.52 1.23 12.35
C MET A 69 6.35 0.43 12.93
N PHE A 70 5.50 -0.12 12.06
CA PHE A 70 4.39 -1.00 12.46
C PHE A 70 4.92 -2.39 12.84
N ASP A 71 5.85 -2.93 12.04
CA ASP A 71 6.49 -4.23 12.27
C ASP A 71 7.26 -4.27 13.61
N LYS A 72 8.10 -3.27 13.88
CA LYS A 72 8.84 -3.16 15.16
C LYS A 72 7.94 -3.11 16.40
N ARG A 73 6.73 -2.58 16.27
CA ARG A 73 5.75 -2.48 17.36
C ARG A 73 4.75 -3.62 17.36
N ASN A 74 4.91 -4.59 16.46
CA ASN A 74 4.02 -5.72 16.27
C ASN A 74 2.54 -5.29 16.10
N ILE A 75 2.32 -4.19 15.37
CA ILE A 75 0.98 -3.65 15.13
C ILE A 75 0.33 -4.47 14.02
N ARG A 76 -0.66 -5.29 14.40
CA ARG A 76 -1.43 -6.11 13.48
C ARG A 76 -2.61 -5.34 12.90
N TYR A 77 -3.29 -5.93 11.92
CA TYR A 77 -4.46 -5.32 11.28
C TYR A 77 -5.57 -4.90 12.23
N ASN A 78 -5.92 -5.76 13.19
CA ASN A 78 -6.98 -5.45 14.15
C ASN A 78 -6.58 -4.33 15.14
N ASP A 79 -5.28 -4.18 15.40
CA ASP A 79 -4.75 -3.14 16.27
C ASP A 79 -4.68 -1.80 15.50
N PHE A 80 -4.32 -1.84 14.22
CA PHE A 80 -4.35 -0.70 13.30
C PHE A 80 -5.72 -0.04 13.22
N LEU A 81 -6.80 -0.81 13.13
CA LEU A 81 -8.17 -0.27 13.05
C LEU A 81 -8.62 0.52 14.29
N LYS A 82 -7.87 0.42 15.39
CA LYS A 82 -8.15 1.12 16.66
C LYS A 82 -7.24 2.32 16.89
N LEU A 83 -6.25 2.55 16.02
CA LEU A 83 -5.28 3.62 16.21
C LEU A 83 -5.93 4.99 16.03
N SER A 84 -5.67 5.87 16.98
CA SER A 84 -6.00 7.29 16.91
C SER A 84 -4.90 8.09 16.19
N GLU A 85 -5.20 9.35 15.85
CA GLU A 85 -4.18 10.24 15.28
C GLU A 85 -2.98 10.41 16.23
N GLN A 86 -3.24 10.41 17.54
CA GLN A 86 -2.19 10.53 18.54
C GLN A 86 -1.29 9.29 18.55
N ASP A 87 -1.86 8.09 18.47
CA ASP A 87 -1.08 6.85 18.41
C ASP A 87 -0.17 6.82 17.17
N LEU A 88 -0.65 7.31 16.02
CA LEU A 88 0.16 7.42 14.81
C LEU A 88 1.36 8.36 14.99
N LYS A 89 1.22 9.45 15.76
CA LYS A 89 2.36 10.32 16.12
C LYS A 89 3.35 9.56 16.99
N ASP A 90 2.85 8.85 18.00
CA ASP A 90 3.68 8.11 18.95
C ASP A 90 4.43 6.94 18.29
N ILE A 91 3.87 6.37 17.21
CA ILE A 91 4.51 5.37 16.34
C ILE A 91 5.65 5.99 15.50
N GLY A 92 5.60 7.30 15.24
CA GLY A 92 6.62 8.04 14.48
C GLY A 92 6.11 8.66 13.17
N ILE A 93 4.80 8.65 12.91
CA ILE A 93 4.19 9.25 11.72
C ILE A 93 3.87 10.72 12.04
N ASN A 94 4.89 11.57 11.96
CA ASN A 94 4.77 12.99 12.35
C ASN A 94 4.19 13.88 11.24
N LEU A 95 4.20 13.42 9.99
CA LEU A 95 3.68 14.18 8.86
C LEU A 95 2.15 14.15 8.83
N PHE A 96 1.54 15.32 8.69
CA PHE A 96 0.08 15.48 8.66
C PHE A 96 -0.59 14.68 7.53
N GLY A 97 -0.05 14.75 6.31
CA GLY A 97 -0.63 14.05 5.15
C GLY A 97 -0.74 12.53 5.34
N PRO A 98 0.37 11.83 5.63
CA PRO A 98 0.35 10.40 5.98
C PRO A 98 -0.59 10.05 7.12
N ARG A 99 -0.59 10.81 8.24
CA ARG A 99 -1.53 10.56 9.34
C ARG A 99 -2.98 10.67 8.89
N ARG A 100 -3.34 11.78 8.24
CA ARG A 100 -4.71 12.02 7.77
C ARG A 100 -5.18 10.91 6.84
N LYS A 101 -4.30 10.45 5.93
CA LYS A 101 -4.59 9.35 5.02
C LYS A 101 -4.85 8.02 5.75
N LEU A 102 -4.05 7.71 6.77
CA LEU A 102 -4.25 6.50 7.58
C LEU A 102 -5.55 6.57 8.39
N ILE A 103 -5.83 7.68 9.07
CA ILE A 103 -7.07 7.87 9.83
C ILE A 103 -8.31 7.74 8.94
N MET A 104 -8.33 8.42 7.78
CA MET A 104 -9.44 8.28 6.83
C MET A 104 -9.61 6.83 6.32
N THR A 105 -8.51 6.09 6.21
CA THR A 105 -8.58 4.68 5.80
C THR A 105 -9.15 3.81 6.92
N ILE A 106 -8.74 4.05 8.18
CA ILE A 106 -9.29 3.36 9.36
C ILE A 106 -10.80 3.58 9.46
N ASP A 107 -11.25 4.84 9.36
CA ASP A 107 -12.68 5.20 9.41
C ASP A 107 -13.48 4.44 8.33
N LYS A 108 -12.98 4.46 7.09
CA LYS A 108 -13.61 3.77 5.96
C LYS A 108 -13.65 2.25 6.13
N LEU A 109 -12.59 1.64 6.67
CA LEU A 109 -12.55 0.19 6.92
C LEU A 109 -13.55 -0.21 8.02
N ASN A 110 -13.68 0.61 9.06
CA ASN A 110 -14.66 0.40 10.12
C ASN A 110 -16.11 0.53 9.60
N GLU A 111 -16.40 1.51 8.74
CA GLU A 111 -17.72 1.67 8.10
C GLU A 111 -18.08 0.48 7.18
N LEU A 112 -17.11 -0.03 6.43
CA LEU A 112 -17.31 -1.22 5.59
C LEU A 112 -17.63 -2.45 6.44
N ARG A 113 -16.97 -2.60 7.60
CA ARG A 113 -17.26 -3.70 8.53
C ARG A 113 -18.71 -3.64 9.05
N THR A 114 -19.16 -2.47 9.50
CA THR A 114 -20.53 -2.32 10.02
C THR A 114 -21.58 -2.54 8.94
N SER A 115 -21.29 -2.16 7.69
CA SER A 115 -22.19 -2.38 6.54
C SER A 115 -22.32 -3.87 6.16
N GLN A 116 -21.26 -4.66 6.36
CA GLN A 116 -21.28 -6.11 6.10
C GLN A 116 -22.05 -6.89 7.17
N GLU A 117 -22.06 -6.41 8.41
CA GLU A 117 -22.84 -7.00 9.50
C GLU A 117 -24.36 -6.78 9.31
N HIS A 118 -24.76 -5.61 8.80
CA HIS A 118 -26.17 -5.30 8.54
C HIS A 118 -26.79 -6.04 7.34
N SER A 119 -25.97 -6.60 6.44
CA SER A 119 -26.45 -7.39 5.29
C SER A 119 -26.60 -8.88 5.59
N ARG A 120 -26.20 -9.32 6.80
CA ARG A 120 -26.25 -10.71 7.26
C ARG A 120 -27.36 -11.00 8.27
N SER A 121 -28.07 -9.95 8.70
CA SER A 121 -29.22 -10.04 9.62
C SER A 121 -30.53 -9.95 8.86
#